data_AF-A0A418GEF9-F1
#
_entry.id   AF-A0A418GEF9-F1
#
_cell.length_a   1.000
_cell.length_b   1.000
_cell.length_c   1.000
_cell.angle_alpha   90.00
_cell.angle_beta   90.00
_cell.angle_gamma   90.00
#
_symmetry.space_group_name_H-M   'P 1'
#
loop_
_entity.id
_entity.type
_entity.pdbx_description
1 polymer ?
#
loop_
_entity_poly.entity_id
_entity_poly.type
_entity_poly.pdbx_seq_one_letter_code
_entity_poly.pdbx_strand_id
1 'polypeptide(L)'
;MTNHWVDIKNANLVVVMGGNAAEAHPVGFRWAMEAKIHNGAKLIVIDPRFTRTAAVADYYAPIRSGTDIAFLSGVLLYLLNNEKFNREYTEAYTNASLIVREDYGFEDGLFTGYDAEKRKYDKSTWTYELDENGFAKRDTTLQHPRCVWNLLKQHVSRYTPDVVENICGTPKDAFLKVCEYIAETSAHDKTASFLYALGWTQHSIGAQNIRTMAMIQLLLGNMGMAGGGVNALRGHSNIQGLTDLGLLSQSLPGYMTLPSEKQTDLQTYLTANTPKPLLEGQVNYWGNYPKFFVSMMKAFFGDKATAENSWGFDWLPKWDKGYDVLQYFEMMKEGKVNGYICQGFNPVASFPNKNKVIGCLSKLKFLVTIDPLNTETSNFWQNHGELNEVDSSKIQTEVFRLPSTCFAEENGSIVNSGRWLQWHWKGADAPGIALTDGEILSGIFLRLRKMYAEQGGANPDQVLNMTWNYAIPHEPSSEEVAMESNGKALADITDPATGAVIVKKGQQLSSFAQLRDDGTTSCGCWIFAGSWTPEGNQMA
;
A
#
# COMPACT_ATOMS: atom_id res chain seq x y z
N MET A 1 3.88 -6.24 -5.16
CA MET A 1 5.15 -6.48 -5.89
C MET A 1 5.19 -5.66 -7.17
N THR A 2 6.37 -5.29 -7.68
CA THR A 2 6.47 -4.71 -9.03
C THR A 2 6.28 -5.76 -10.12
N ASN A 3 6.73 -6.99 -9.85
CA ASN A 3 6.55 -8.16 -10.72
C ASN A 3 5.49 -9.09 -10.10
N HIS A 4 5.54 -10.39 -10.39
CA HIS A 4 4.63 -11.41 -9.86
C HIS A 4 5.37 -12.71 -9.51
N TRP A 5 4.69 -13.65 -8.82
CA TRP A 5 5.31 -14.85 -8.25
C TRP A 5 6.10 -15.70 -9.25
N VAL A 6 5.48 -16.08 -10.37
CA VAL A 6 6.10 -16.95 -11.38
C VAL A 6 7.33 -16.30 -12.01
N ASP A 7 7.36 -14.97 -12.13
CA ASP A 7 8.45 -14.25 -12.78
C ASP A 7 9.78 -14.36 -12.02
N ILE A 8 9.74 -14.65 -10.71
CA ILE A 8 10.95 -14.87 -9.89
C ILE A 8 11.85 -15.95 -10.50
N LYS A 9 11.29 -16.95 -11.20
CA LYS A 9 12.06 -18.03 -11.84
C LYS A 9 13.08 -17.54 -12.87
N ASN A 10 12.89 -16.34 -13.41
CA ASN A 10 13.73 -15.76 -14.46
C ASN A 10 14.96 -15.02 -13.88
N ALA A 11 15.05 -14.87 -12.54
CA ALA A 11 16.15 -14.16 -11.88
C ALA A 11 17.50 -14.87 -12.07
N ASN A 12 18.60 -14.11 -12.07
CA ASN A 12 19.97 -14.64 -11.97
C ASN A 12 20.51 -14.58 -10.53
N LEU A 13 19.96 -13.67 -9.74
CA LEU A 13 20.20 -13.57 -8.30
C LEU A 13 18.86 -13.39 -7.60
N VAL A 14 18.59 -14.23 -6.60
CA VAL A 14 17.48 -14.04 -5.67
C VAL A 14 18.04 -13.58 -4.33
N VAL A 15 17.62 -12.39 -3.90
CA VAL A 15 18.02 -11.80 -2.62
C VAL A 15 16.85 -11.85 -1.66
N VAL A 16 16.96 -12.65 -0.60
CA VAL A 16 15.98 -12.65 0.50
C VAL A 16 16.58 -11.88 1.68
N MET A 17 16.12 -10.65 1.87
CA MET A 17 16.55 -9.77 2.95
C MET A 17 15.35 -8.99 3.46
N GLY A 18 15.20 -8.85 4.78
CA GLY A 18 13.98 -8.28 5.37
C GLY A 18 12.73 -9.16 5.17
N GLY A 19 12.91 -10.46 4.93
CA GLY A 19 11.84 -11.44 4.73
C GLY A 19 12.36 -12.87 4.92
N ASN A 20 11.44 -13.84 5.02
CA ASN A 20 11.75 -15.26 5.18
C ASN A 20 10.81 -16.09 4.30
N ALA A 21 11.02 -16.00 2.98
CA ALA A 21 10.05 -16.43 1.97
C ALA A 21 9.73 -17.94 2.00
N ALA A 22 10.68 -18.81 2.38
CA ALA A 22 10.41 -20.24 2.47
C ALA A 22 9.42 -20.60 3.59
N GLU A 23 9.23 -19.74 4.59
CA GLU A 23 8.30 -19.94 5.69
C GLU A 23 7.02 -19.11 5.52
N ALA A 24 7.17 -17.85 5.13
CA ALA A 24 6.05 -16.92 5.01
C ALA A 24 5.29 -17.05 3.68
N HIS A 25 5.95 -17.53 2.61
CA HIS A 25 5.40 -17.62 1.26
C HIS A 25 5.84 -18.91 0.55
N PRO A 26 5.71 -20.09 1.17
CA PRO A 26 6.38 -21.32 0.71
C PRO A 26 6.06 -21.71 -0.73
N VAL A 27 4.80 -21.59 -1.14
CA VAL A 27 4.37 -21.94 -2.51
C VAL A 27 4.89 -20.93 -3.53
N GLY A 28 4.89 -19.63 -3.20
CA GLY A 28 5.50 -18.60 -4.03
C GLY A 28 7.02 -18.75 -4.14
N PHE A 29 7.66 -19.20 -3.05
CA PHE A 29 9.10 -19.46 -2.97
C PHE A 29 9.56 -20.62 -3.85
N ARG A 30 8.65 -21.49 -4.32
CA ARG A 30 8.95 -22.45 -5.39
C ARG A 30 9.68 -21.78 -6.56
N TRP A 31 9.25 -20.58 -6.98
CA TRP A 31 9.84 -19.92 -8.15
C TRP A 31 11.24 -19.38 -7.90
N ALA A 32 11.61 -19.07 -6.65
CA ALA A 32 13.01 -18.81 -6.28
C ALA A 32 13.86 -20.09 -6.40
N MET A 33 13.30 -21.24 -6.00
CA MET A 33 13.98 -22.52 -6.16
C MET A 33 14.08 -22.94 -7.62
N GLU A 34 13.07 -22.66 -8.46
CA GLU A 34 13.14 -22.89 -9.91
C GLU A 34 14.24 -22.03 -10.55
N ALA A 35 14.36 -20.75 -10.16
CA ALA A 35 15.48 -19.91 -10.58
C ALA A 35 16.83 -20.54 -10.21
N LYS A 36 16.96 -20.99 -8.97
CA LYS A 36 18.20 -21.61 -8.48
C LYS A 36 18.54 -22.92 -9.20
N ILE A 37 17.60 -23.86 -9.25
CA ILE A 37 17.81 -25.24 -9.70
C ILE A 37 17.90 -25.31 -11.23
N HIS A 38 17.06 -24.53 -11.93
CA HIS A 38 16.89 -24.66 -13.38
C HIS A 38 17.42 -23.46 -14.18
N ASN A 39 17.52 -22.27 -13.57
CA ASN A 39 18.09 -21.07 -14.22
C ASN A 39 19.52 -20.75 -13.75
N GLY A 40 20.10 -21.57 -12.86
CA GLY A 40 21.45 -21.37 -12.32
C GLY A 40 21.58 -20.14 -11.44
N ALA A 41 20.46 -19.59 -10.94
CA ALA A 41 20.47 -18.41 -10.09
C ALA A 41 21.15 -18.70 -8.75
N LYS A 42 21.78 -17.69 -8.16
CA LYS A 42 22.19 -17.77 -6.75
C LYS A 42 21.07 -17.30 -5.84
N LEU A 43 20.85 -18.03 -4.75
CA LEU A 43 19.98 -17.59 -3.66
C LEU A 43 20.84 -17.12 -2.49
N ILE A 44 20.67 -15.87 -2.07
CA ILE A 44 21.34 -15.33 -0.90
C ILE A 44 20.34 -14.88 0.16
N VAL A 45 20.69 -15.09 1.43
CA VAL A 45 19.87 -14.72 2.58
C VAL A 45 20.65 -13.81 3.51
N ILE A 46 20.08 -12.65 3.83
CA ILE A 46 20.61 -11.71 4.82
C ILE A 46 19.57 -11.55 5.93
N ASP A 47 19.82 -12.19 7.08
CA ASP A 47 18.87 -12.25 8.21
C ASP A 47 19.63 -12.39 9.55
N PRO A 48 19.14 -11.81 10.66
CA PRO A 48 19.71 -12.03 12.00
C PRO A 48 19.75 -13.50 12.44
N ARG A 49 18.99 -14.38 11.78
CA ARG A 49 18.86 -15.79 12.11
C ARG A 49 19.18 -16.66 10.90
N PHE A 50 19.70 -17.84 11.15
CA PHE A 50 19.75 -18.90 10.14
C PHE A 50 18.36 -19.56 10.03
N THR A 51 17.57 -19.14 9.04
CA THR A 51 16.17 -19.56 8.84
C THR A 51 16.04 -20.80 7.94
N ARG A 52 14.81 -21.31 7.74
CA ARG A 52 14.56 -22.35 6.73
C ARG A 52 14.84 -21.86 5.30
N THR A 53 14.74 -20.55 5.04
CA THR A 53 15.20 -19.99 3.76
C THR A 53 16.72 -20.06 3.66
N ALA A 54 17.46 -19.73 4.73
CA ALA A 54 18.92 -19.82 4.75
C ALA A 54 19.43 -21.26 4.55
N ALA A 55 18.71 -22.26 5.04
CA ALA A 55 19.06 -23.68 4.89
C ALA A 55 19.15 -24.15 3.43
N VAL A 56 18.50 -23.45 2.50
CA VAL A 56 18.55 -23.74 1.05
C VAL A 56 19.28 -22.67 0.24
N ALA A 57 19.85 -21.66 0.88
CA ALA A 57 20.59 -20.58 0.24
C ALA A 57 22.00 -21.05 -0.19
N ASP A 58 22.54 -20.43 -1.23
CA ASP A 58 23.94 -20.57 -1.64
C ASP A 58 24.87 -19.74 -0.74
N TYR A 59 24.33 -18.67 -0.14
CA TYR A 59 25.08 -17.83 0.79
C TYR A 59 24.18 -17.25 1.88
N TYR A 60 24.66 -17.25 3.11
CA TYR A 60 24.01 -16.63 4.26
C TYR A 60 24.94 -15.58 4.88
N ALA A 61 24.42 -14.39 5.14
CA ALA A 61 25.12 -13.34 5.88
C ALA A 61 24.26 -12.92 7.09
N PRO A 62 24.81 -12.92 8.32
CA PRO A 62 24.08 -12.40 9.47
C PRO A 62 24.00 -10.87 9.41
N ILE A 63 22.93 -10.30 9.95
CA ILE A 63 22.76 -8.85 10.14
C ILE A 63 22.03 -8.58 11.46
N ARG A 64 22.39 -7.52 12.17
CA ARG A 64 21.64 -7.07 13.35
C ARG A 64 20.30 -6.43 12.94
N SER A 65 19.23 -6.76 13.67
CA SER A 65 17.92 -6.13 13.44
C SER A 65 17.99 -4.60 13.53
N GLY A 66 17.40 -3.89 12.57
CA GLY A 66 17.34 -2.44 12.53
C GLY A 66 18.56 -1.76 11.90
N THR A 67 19.48 -2.50 11.28
CA THR A 67 20.70 -1.93 10.66
C THR A 67 20.73 -2.05 9.14
N ASP A 68 19.59 -2.39 8.51
CA ASP A 68 19.50 -2.65 7.07
C ASP A 68 19.94 -1.47 6.20
N ILE A 69 19.65 -0.22 6.60
CA ILE A 69 20.11 0.98 5.87
C ILE A 69 21.63 1.00 5.78
N ALA A 70 22.36 0.74 6.87
CA ALA A 70 23.82 0.78 6.84
C ALA A 70 24.37 -0.28 5.87
N PHE A 71 23.82 -1.49 5.90
CA PHE A 71 24.17 -2.56 4.96
C PHE A 71 23.90 -2.15 3.50
N LEU A 72 22.66 -1.76 3.19
CA LEU A 72 22.22 -1.43 1.82
C LEU A 72 22.91 -0.16 1.29
N SER A 73 23.17 0.84 2.14
CA SER A 73 23.96 2.02 1.75
C SER A 73 25.43 1.67 1.52
N GLY A 74 25.97 0.69 2.22
CA GLY A 74 27.27 0.12 1.90
C GLY A 74 27.28 -0.57 0.53
N VAL A 75 26.20 -1.29 0.17
CA VAL A 75 26.06 -1.87 -1.18
C VAL A 75 26.06 -0.77 -2.23
N LEU A 76 25.28 0.31 -2.04
CA LEU A 76 25.28 1.47 -2.95
C LEU A 76 26.70 2.05 -3.11
N LEU A 77 27.43 2.26 -2.01
CA LEU A 77 28.81 2.74 -2.06
C LEU A 77 29.72 1.80 -2.85
N TYR A 78 29.62 0.48 -2.61
CA TYR A 78 30.38 -0.52 -3.34
C TYR A 78 30.09 -0.46 -4.84
N LEU A 79 28.82 -0.42 -5.25
CA LEU A 79 28.44 -0.35 -6.65
C LEU A 79 29.00 0.91 -7.33
N LEU A 80 28.91 2.06 -6.66
CA LEU A 80 29.39 3.33 -7.19
C LEU A 80 30.92 3.39 -7.31
N ASN A 81 31.66 2.87 -6.32
CA ASN A 81 33.13 2.88 -6.34
C ASN A 81 33.73 1.90 -7.35
N ASN A 82 33.01 0.83 -7.68
CA ASN A 82 33.48 -0.20 -8.62
C ASN A 82 32.86 -0.05 -10.03
N GLU A 83 32.13 1.04 -10.28
CA GLU A 83 31.40 1.29 -11.53
C GLU A 83 30.47 0.13 -11.94
N LYS A 84 29.84 -0.49 -10.94
CA LYS A 84 28.90 -1.62 -11.11
C LYS A 84 27.46 -1.13 -11.12
N PHE A 85 27.11 -0.40 -12.16
CA PHE A 85 25.76 0.09 -12.41
C PHE A 85 25.48 0.11 -13.91
N ASN A 86 24.20 0.00 -14.28
CA ASN A 86 23.78 0.15 -15.67
C ASN A 86 23.70 1.65 -15.99
N ARG A 87 24.72 2.16 -16.71
CA ARG A 87 24.87 3.58 -17.00
C ARG A 87 23.72 4.12 -17.86
N GLU A 88 23.42 3.44 -18.97
CA GLU A 88 22.35 3.86 -19.89
C GLU A 88 21.00 3.90 -19.17
N TYR A 89 20.69 2.87 -18.38
CA TYR A 89 19.49 2.83 -17.56
C TYR A 89 19.44 3.99 -16.55
N THR A 90 20.55 4.21 -15.83
CA THR A 90 20.64 5.23 -14.78
C THR A 90 20.43 6.62 -15.37
N GLU A 91 21.08 6.94 -16.49
CA GLU A 91 20.99 8.24 -17.14
C GLU A 91 19.60 8.51 -17.77
N ALA A 92 18.98 7.47 -18.34
CA ALA A 92 17.70 7.60 -19.05
C ALA A 92 16.46 7.49 -18.16
N TYR A 93 16.46 6.58 -17.17
CA TYR A 93 15.25 6.17 -16.46
C TYR A 93 15.21 6.53 -14.99
N THR A 94 16.26 7.18 -14.48
CA THR A 94 16.29 7.69 -13.12
C THR A 94 16.39 9.20 -13.10
N ASN A 95 16.26 9.79 -11.91
CA ASN A 95 16.46 11.22 -11.71
C ASN A 95 17.94 11.62 -11.52
N ALA A 96 18.91 10.75 -11.82
CA ALA A 96 20.34 10.97 -11.59
C ALA A 96 20.87 12.32 -12.14
N SER A 97 20.36 12.76 -13.29
CA SER A 97 20.75 14.00 -13.95
C SER A 97 20.04 15.25 -13.43
N LEU A 98 18.98 15.14 -12.63
CA LEU A 98 18.22 16.30 -12.16
C LEU A 98 19.04 17.07 -11.12
N ILE A 99 18.97 18.40 -11.19
CA ILE A 99 19.72 19.30 -10.31
C ILE A 99 18.88 19.64 -9.08
N VAL A 100 19.41 19.34 -7.89
CA VAL A 100 18.77 19.65 -6.60
C VAL A 100 19.14 21.06 -6.18
N ARG A 101 18.18 21.80 -5.60
CA ARG A 101 18.41 23.17 -5.10
C ARG A 101 19.63 23.28 -4.19
N GLU A 102 20.32 24.42 -4.22
CA GLU A 102 21.53 24.67 -3.42
C GLU A 102 21.31 24.57 -1.90
N ASP A 103 20.12 24.92 -1.41
CA ASP A 103 19.75 24.93 0.02
C ASP A 103 19.36 23.54 0.59
N TYR A 104 19.42 22.49 -0.24
CA TYR A 104 19.41 21.11 0.24
C TYR A 104 20.78 20.73 0.82
N GLY A 105 20.78 20.13 2.01
CA GLY A 105 22.01 19.67 2.65
C GLY A 105 21.77 18.55 3.64
N PHE A 106 22.86 17.92 4.07
CA PHE A 106 22.87 16.88 5.09
C PHE A 106 24.15 16.99 5.89
N GLU A 107 24.03 17.10 7.21
CA GLU A 107 25.15 17.21 8.14
C GLU A 107 24.77 16.56 9.48
N ASP A 108 25.70 15.83 10.08
CA ASP A 108 25.56 15.18 11.39
C ASP A 108 24.23 14.45 11.63
N GLY A 109 23.75 13.70 10.63
CA GLY A 109 22.52 12.91 10.75
C GLY A 109 21.22 13.65 10.45
N LEU A 110 21.28 14.97 10.19
CA LEU A 110 20.11 15.80 9.90
C LEU A 110 20.20 16.38 8.49
N PHE A 111 19.05 16.42 7.82
CA PHE A 111 18.91 17.17 6.57
C PHE A 111 18.61 18.66 6.86
N THR A 112 18.75 19.52 5.86
CA THR A 112 18.30 20.91 5.98
C THR A 112 16.79 20.98 6.24
N GLY A 113 16.36 21.99 7.01
CA GLY A 113 14.95 22.21 7.37
C GLY A 113 14.48 21.51 8.64
N TYR A 114 15.36 20.91 9.46
CA TYR A 114 14.95 20.27 10.71
C TYR A 114 14.51 21.29 11.78
N ASP A 115 13.26 21.17 12.24
CA ASP A 115 12.72 21.86 13.40
C ASP A 115 12.82 20.93 14.62
N ALA A 116 13.71 21.27 15.56
CA ALA A 116 14.01 20.44 16.72
C ALA A 116 12.84 20.33 17.71
N GLU A 117 12.05 21.40 17.87
CA GLU A 117 10.89 21.43 18.77
C GLU A 117 9.76 20.57 18.23
N LYS A 118 9.48 20.67 16.93
CA LYS A 118 8.42 19.88 16.29
C LYS A 118 8.87 18.48 15.90
N ARG A 119 10.19 18.23 15.90
CA ARG A 119 10.84 17.01 15.38
C ARG A 119 10.37 16.67 13.96
N LYS A 120 10.28 17.70 13.11
CA LYS A 120 9.80 17.62 11.73
C LYS A 120 10.74 18.38 10.80
N TYR A 121 10.73 18.01 9.54
CA TYR A 121 11.43 18.74 8.50
C TYR A 121 10.47 19.65 7.74
N ASP A 122 10.86 20.91 7.54
CA ASP A 122 10.44 21.65 6.36
C ASP A 122 11.19 21.08 5.14
N LYS A 123 10.42 20.60 4.16
CA LYS A 123 10.95 19.95 2.96
C LYS A 123 10.91 20.87 1.74
N SER A 124 10.65 22.16 1.93
CA SER A 124 10.60 23.17 0.86
C SER A 124 11.88 23.21 0.02
N THR A 125 13.03 22.90 0.62
CA THR A 125 14.35 22.84 -0.05
C THR A 125 14.62 21.49 -0.72
N TRP A 126 13.87 20.44 -0.42
CA TRP A 126 14.09 19.08 -0.93
C TRP A 126 13.41 18.88 -2.30
N THR A 127 13.69 19.82 -3.21
CA THR A 127 13.14 19.81 -4.57
C THR A 127 14.23 20.15 -5.58
N TYR A 128 13.88 20.07 -6.86
CA TYR A 128 14.78 20.38 -7.95
C TYR A 128 14.85 21.88 -8.20
N GLU A 129 15.97 22.34 -8.76
CA GLU A 129 15.99 23.63 -9.43
C GLU A 129 15.08 23.59 -10.65
N LEU A 130 14.22 24.60 -10.78
CA LEU A 130 13.34 24.73 -11.92
C LEU A 130 13.94 25.69 -12.95
N ASP A 131 13.71 25.41 -14.23
CA ASP A 131 13.96 26.34 -15.33
C ASP A 131 12.84 27.39 -15.43
N GLU A 132 12.94 28.26 -16.44
CA GLU A 132 11.97 29.33 -16.72
C GLU A 132 10.56 28.82 -17.08
N ASN A 133 10.43 27.55 -17.49
CA ASN A 133 9.16 26.89 -17.81
C ASN A 133 8.58 26.12 -16.62
N GLY A 134 9.29 26.08 -15.48
CA GLY A 134 8.88 25.34 -14.30
C GLY A 134 9.22 23.84 -14.35
N PHE A 135 10.09 23.40 -15.25
CA PHE A 135 10.60 22.02 -15.31
C PHE A 135 11.92 21.88 -14.55
N ALA A 136 12.20 20.69 -14.04
CA ALA A 136 13.44 20.40 -13.33
C ALA A 136 14.65 20.51 -14.28
N LYS A 137 15.64 21.34 -13.91
CA LYS A 137 16.91 21.43 -14.63
C LYS A 137 17.65 20.09 -14.59
N ARG A 138 18.40 19.80 -15.66
CA ARG A 138 19.16 18.56 -15.81
C ARG A 138 20.59 18.83 -16.29
N ASP A 139 21.51 18.02 -15.81
CA ASP A 139 22.83 17.83 -16.40
C ASP A 139 23.02 16.36 -16.76
N THR A 140 22.95 16.05 -18.05
CA THR A 140 23.10 14.69 -18.57
C THR A 140 24.54 14.20 -18.55
N THR A 141 25.53 15.07 -18.36
CA THR A 141 26.94 14.66 -18.18
C THR A 141 27.21 14.09 -16.78
N LEU A 142 26.28 14.29 -15.84
CA LEU A 142 26.39 13.94 -14.42
C LEU A 142 27.60 14.59 -13.72
N GLN A 143 28.11 15.71 -14.24
CA GLN A 143 29.27 16.43 -13.68
C GLN A 143 28.85 17.53 -12.70
N HIS A 144 27.62 18.05 -12.82
CA HIS A 144 27.11 19.11 -11.97
C HIS A 144 27.15 18.67 -10.50
N PRO A 145 27.76 19.44 -9.58
CA PRO A 145 27.95 19.01 -8.20
C PRO A 145 26.63 18.76 -7.46
N ARG A 146 25.55 19.38 -7.94
CA ARG A 146 24.19 19.26 -7.36
C ARG A 146 23.27 18.30 -8.11
N CYS A 147 23.76 17.59 -9.14
CA CYS A 147 22.93 16.53 -9.71
C CYS A 147 22.71 15.42 -8.68
N VAL A 148 21.55 14.75 -8.73
CA VAL A 148 21.19 13.69 -7.78
C VAL A 148 22.29 12.63 -7.68
N TRP A 149 22.93 12.29 -8.79
CA TRP A 149 24.05 11.35 -8.84
C TRP A 149 25.21 11.71 -7.92
N ASN A 150 25.70 12.95 -7.98
CA ASN A 150 26.85 13.39 -7.18
C ASN A 150 26.48 13.55 -5.71
N LEU A 151 25.27 14.02 -5.40
CA LEU A 151 24.77 14.10 -4.04
C LEU A 151 24.57 12.71 -3.41
N LEU A 152 24.13 11.72 -4.20
CA LEU A 152 24.03 10.33 -3.75
C LEU A 152 25.42 9.78 -3.38
N LYS A 153 26.41 9.93 -4.28
CA LYS A 153 27.80 9.51 -4.03
C LYS A 153 28.33 10.12 -2.74
N GLN A 154 28.14 11.42 -2.54
CA GLN A 154 28.54 12.10 -1.31
C GLN A 154 27.82 11.50 -0.09
N HIS A 155 26.50 11.32 -0.16
CA HIS A 155 25.70 10.84 0.97
C HIS A 155 26.12 9.45 1.45
N VAL A 156 26.39 8.52 0.53
CA VAL A 156 26.72 7.13 0.85
C VAL A 156 28.22 6.89 1.10
N SER A 157 29.10 7.86 0.83
CA SER A 157 30.55 7.76 1.04
C SER A 157 30.97 7.30 2.44
N ARG A 158 30.13 7.53 3.45
CA ARG A 158 30.37 7.19 4.86
C ARG A 158 30.14 5.71 5.19
N TYR A 159 29.46 4.94 4.34
CA TYR A 159 29.09 3.55 4.62
C TYR A 159 30.14 2.56 4.13
N THR A 160 31.38 2.70 4.61
CA THR A 160 32.48 1.80 4.25
C THR A 160 32.20 0.38 4.78
N PRO A 161 32.86 -0.66 4.24
CA PRO A 161 32.72 -2.01 4.77
C PRO A 161 33.04 -2.13 6.28
N ASP A 162 33.95 -1.30 6.81
CA ASP A 162 34.23 -1.23 8.27
C ASP A 162 33.04 -0.66 9.07
N VAL A 163 32.39 0.38 8.53
CA VAL A 163 31.18 0.96 9.15
C VAL A 163 30.03 -0.05 9.12
N VAL A 164 29.89 -0.78 8.01
CA VAL A 164 28.90 -1.87 7.90
C VAL A 164 29.19 -2.95 8.94
N GLU A 165 30.41 -3.45 9.04
CA GLU A 165 30.77 -4.48 10.03
C GLU A 165 30.50 -3.99 11.46
N ASN A 166 30.91 -2.77 11.78
CA ASN A 166 30.72 -2.19 13.12
C ASN A 166 29.24 -2.01 13.50
N ILE A 167 28.40 -1.50 12.58
CA ILE A 167 26.99 -1.24 12.88
C ILE A 167 26.16 -2.52 12.78
N CYS A 168 26.32 -3.27 11.70
CA CYS A 168 25.49 -4.42 11.36
C CYS A 168 25.93 -5.70 12.06
N GLY A 169 27.19 -5.81 12.48
CA GLY A 169 27.79 -7.05 12.96
C GLY A 169 28.01 -8.10 11.86
N THR A 170 27.80 -7.74 10.58
CA THR A 170 28.09 -8.61 9.44
C THR A 170 29.61 -8.63 9.21
N PRO A 171 30.26 -9.81 9.22
CA PRO A 171 31.68 -9.90 8.88
C PRO A 171 31.99 -9.25 7.53
N LYS A 172 33.08 -8.50 7.46
CA LYS A 172 33.46 -7.69 6.28
C LYS A 172 33.57 -8.52 5.00
N ASP A 173 34.15 -9.71 5.08
CA ASP A 173 34.27 -10.65 3.97
C ASP A 173 32.90 -11.14 3.50
N ALA A 174 31.97 -11.39 4.43
CA ALA A 174 30.61 -11.80 4.10
C ALA A 174 29.82 -10.68 3.42
N PHE A 175 29.96 -9.44 3.91
CA PHE A 175 29.38 -8.28 3.26
C PHE A 175 29.94 -8.08 1.84
N LEU A 176 31.25 -8.15 1.65
CA LEU A 176 31.88 -8.02 0.33
C LEU A 176 31.42 -9.13 -0.63
N LYS A 177 31.23 -10.35 -0.14
CA LYS A 177 30.67 -11.45 -0.95
C LYS A 177 29.26 -11.16 -1.46
N VAL A 178 28.40 -10.60 -0.61
CA VAL A 178 27.05 -10.18 -1.02
C VAL A 178 27.11 -9.06 -2.05
N CYS A 179 27.99 -8.07 -1.84
CA CYS A 179 28.21 -6.98 -2.79
C CYS A 179 28.66 -7.49 -4.17
N GLU A 180 29.59 -8.45 -4.22
CA GLU A 180 30.02 -9.09 -5.47
C GLU A 180 28.85 -9.70 -6.24
N TYR A 181 28.02 -10.51 -5.56
CA TYR A 181 26.86 -11.14 -6.20
C TYR A 181 25.84 -10.12 -6.72
N ILE A 182 25.53 -9.10 -5.93
CA ILE A 182 24.61 -8.03 -6.36
C ILE A 182 25.20 -7.27 -7.56
N ALA A 183 26.50 -6.96 -7.52
CA ALA A 183 27.20 -6.22 -8.56
C ALA A 183 27.26 -6.96 -9.90
N GLU A 184 27.25 -8.30 -9.92
CA GLU A 184 27.16 -9.06 -11.17
C GLU A 184 25.87 -8.76 -11.96
N THR A 185 24.81 -8.34 -11.27
CA THR A 185 23.51 -8.01 -11.88
C THR A 185 23.42 -6.57 -12.40
N SER A 186 24.55 -5.85 -12.46
CA SER A 186 24.62 -4.60 -13.21
C SER A 186 24.79 -4.84 -14.72
N ALA A 187 25.07 -6.08 -15.14
CA ALA A 187 25.13 -6.47 -16.54
C ALA A 187 23.73 -6.45 -17.18
N HIS A 188 23.62 -6.01 -18.43
CA HIS A 188 22.34 -5.84 -19.12
C HIS A 188 21.52 -7.13 -19.27
N ASP A 189 22.17 -8.28 -19.23
CA ASP A 189 21.58 -9.61 -19.40
C ASP A 189 21.41 -10.37 -18.08
N LYS A 190 21.67 -9.72 -16.93
CA LYS A 190 21.51 -10.32 -15.60
C LYS A 190 20.57 -9.49 -14.73
N THR A 191 19.78 -10.16 -13.89
CA THR A 191 18.84 -9.51 -12.99
C THR A 191 18.93 -10.03 -11.54
N ALA A 192 18.74 -9.12 -10.59
CA ALA A 192 18.49 -9.45 -9.19
C ALA A 192 17.01 -9.25 -8.84
N SER A 193 16.42 -10.22 -8.15
CA SER A 193 15.08 -10.12 -7.58
C SER A 193 15.15 -10.02 -6.05
N PHE A 194 14.66 -8.91 -5.50
CA PHE A 194 14.61 -8.71 -4.05
C PHE A 194 13.26 -9.15 -3.49
N LEU A 195 13.28 -10.14 -2.60
CA LEU A 195 12.11 -10.66 -1.88
C LEU A 195 12.17 -10.18 -0.42
N TYR A 196 11.26 -9.30 -0.04
CA TYR A 196 11.19 -8.77 1.32
C TYR A 196 9.75 -8.64 1.82
N ALA A 197 9.60 -8.52 3.14
CA ALA A 197 8.33 -8.21 3.80
C ALA A 197 8.58 -7.44 5.12
N LEU A 198 8.20 -8.03 6.26
CA LEU A 198 8.12 -7.35 7.56
C LEU A 198 9.48 -7.00 8.17
N GLY A 199 10.51 -7.77 7.84
CA GLY A 199 11.87 -7.53 8.35
C GLY A 199 12.43 -6.16 7.96
N TRP A 200 11.88 -5.52 6.92
CA TRP A 200 12.17 -4.12 6.61
C TRP A 200 11.10 -3.15 7.08
N THR A 201 9.81 -3.48 6.95
CA THR A 201 8.73 -2.50 7.16
C THR A 201 8.51 -2.15 8.63
N GLN A 202 8.72 -3.08 9.57
CA GLN A 202 8.34 -2.92 10.98
C GLN A 202 9.43 -2.20 11.81
N HIS A 203 9.85 -1.03 11.32
CA HIS A 203 10.82 -0.15 11.97
C HIS A 203 10.38 1.31 11.82
N SER A 204 10.82 2.20 12.72
CA SER A 204 10.60 3.65 12.59
C SER A 204 11.18 4.23 11.29
N ILE A 205 12.15 3.53 10.69
CA ILE A 205 12.82 3.85 9.43
C ILE A 205 12.47 2.87 8.30
N GLY A 206 11.40 2.07 8.43
CA GLY A 206 11.11 0.97 7.50
C GLY A 206 10.90 1.41 6.05
N ALA A 207 10.31 2.59 5.84
CA ALA A 207 10.20 3.18 4.50
C ALA A 207 11.58 3.48 3.86
N GLN A 208 12.57 3.89 4.67
CA GLN A 208 13.92 4.18 4.18
C GLN A 208 14.72 2.90 3.92
N ASN A 209 14.50 1.81 4.67
CA ASN A 209 15.05 0.48 4.30
C ASN A 209 14.69 0.12 2.85
N ILE A 210 13.40 0.26 2.52
CA ILE A 210 12.86 -0.07 1.20
C ILE A 210 13.38 0.91 0.14
N ARG A 211 13.48 2.21 0.45
CA ARG A 211 14.05 3.18 -0.48
C ARG A 211 15.48 2.85 -0.86
N THR A 212 16.34 2.49 0.10
CA THR A 212 17.74 2.16 -0.19
C THR A 212 17.85 0.96 -1.12
N MET A 213 17.04 -0.09 -0.92
CA MET A 213 17.00 -1.22 -1.84
C MET A 213 16.43 -0.85 -3.21
N ALA A 214 15.38 -0.03 -3.28
CA ALA A 214 14.85 0.43 -4.56
C ALA A 214 15.89 1.21 -5.37
N MET A 215 16.71 2.03 -4.70
CA MET A 215 17.84 2.73 -5.32
C MET A 215 18.89 1.75 -5.87
N ILE A 216 19.18 0.65 -5.17
CA ILE A 216 20.07 -0.41 -5.68
C ILE A 216 19.49 -0.99 -6.98
N GLN A 217 18.21 -1.37 -6.99
CA GLN A 217 17.57 -1.93 -8.20
C GLN A 217 17.56 -0.96 -9.38
N LEU A 218 17.42 0.36 -9.13
CA LEU A 218 17.53 1.37 -10.18
C LEU A 218 18.95 1.49 -10.72
N LEU A 219 19.99 1.48 -9.87
CA LEU A 219 21.39 1.51 -10.31
C LEU A 219 21.75 0.28 -11.14
N LEU A 220 21.22 -0.89 -10.77
CA LEU A 220 21.48 -2.13 -11.50
C LEU A 220 20.68 -2.22 -12.81
N GLY A 221 19.64 -1.40 -13.00
CA GLY A 221 18.75 -1.49 -14.16
C GLY A 221 17.76 -2.65 -14.11
N ASN A 222 17.45 -3.15 -12.91
CA ASN A 222 16.63 -4.34 -12.70
C ASN A 222 15.12 -4.08 -12.67
N MET A 223 14.70 -2.81 -12.61
CA MET A 223 13.27 -2.45 -12.54
C MET A 223 12.61 -2.54 -13.92
N GLY A 224 11.49 -3.26 -13.99
CA GLY A 224 10.76 -3.52 -15.24
C GLY A 224 11.23 -4.77 -16.00
N MET A 225 12.29 -5.44 -15.53
CA MET A 225 12.83 -6.65 -16.13
C MET A 225 12.14 -7.91 -15.59
N ALA A 226 11.97 -8.91 -16.44
CA ALA A 226 11.64 -10.27 -16.01
C ALA A 226 12.77 -10.84 -15.14
N GLY A 227 12.44 -11.43 -14.00
CA GLY A 227 13.43 -11.91 -13.02
C GLY A 227 14.07 -10.81 -12.16
N GLY A 228 13.74 -9.54 -12.41
CA GLY A 228 14.24 -8.41 -11.66
C GLY A 228 13.27 -7.90 -10.59
N GLY A 229 13.20 -6.57 -10.51
CA GLY A 229 12.18 -5.84 -9.77
C GLY A 229 12.27 -5.93 -8.25
N VAL A 230 11.23 -5.39 -7.62
CA VAL A 230 11.06 -5.33 -6.17
C VAL A 230 9.84 -6.14 -5.79
N ASN A 231 10.09 -7.36 -5.31
CA ASN A 231 9.06 -8.29 -4.87
C ASN A 231 8.78 -8.08 -3.39
N ALA A 232 8.06 -6.99 -3.11
CA ALA A 232 7.47 -6.70 -1.81
C ALA A 232 6.31 -7.69 -1.53
N LEU A 233 6.61 -8.75 -0.79
CA LEU A 233 5.71 -9.88 -0.56
C LEU A 233 4.62 -9.49 0.44
N ARG A 234 3.36 -9.48 0.00
CA ARG A 234 2.20 -9.12 0.84
C ARG A 234 1.88 -10.24 1.84
N GLY A 235 1.26 -9.87 2.96
CA GLY A 235 0.91 -10.76 4.07
C GLY A 235 -0.43 -11.48 3.85
N HIS A 236 -1.50 -10.98 4.47
CA HIS A 236 -2.86 -11.54 4.30
C HIS A 236 -3.24 -11.68 2.82
N SER A 237 -4.11 -12.66 2.54
CA SER A 237 -4.58 -13.02 1.19
C SER A 237 -5.08 -11.82 0.38
N ASN A 238 -5.78 -10.88 1.02
CA ASN A 238 -6.38 -9.70 0.37
C ASN A 238 -5.88 -8.35 0.91
N ILE A 239 -4.73 -8.29 1.59
CA ILE A 239 -4.23 -6.99 2.09
C ILE A 239 -3.92 -6.02 0.95
N GLN A 240 -3.59 -6.54 -0.23
CA GLN A 240 -3.45 -5.72 -1.43
C GLN A 240 -4.80 -5.11 -1.81
N GLY A 241 -5.88 -5.90 -1.87
CA GLY A 241 -7.21 -5.41 -2.23
C GLY A 241 -7.79 -4.42 -1.22
N LEU A 242 -7.63 -4.65 0.09
CA LEU A 242 -8.07 -3.66 1.10
C LEU A 242 -7.26 -2.36 1.03
N THR A 243 -6.00 -2.42 0.62
CA THR A 243 -5.19 -1.23 0.35
C THR A 243 -5.67 -0.52 -0.91
N ASP A 244 -5.95 -1.29 -1.98
CA ASP A 244 -6.48 -0.80 -3.25
C ASP A 244 -7.84 -0.10 -3.06
N LEU A 245 -8.70 -0.63 -2.19
CA LEU A 245 -10.00 -0.07 -1.81
C LEU A 245 -9.92 1.04 -0.75
N GLY A 246 -8.71 1.38 -0.27
CA GLY A 246 -8.50 2.55 0.59
C GLY A 246 -8.97 2.38 2.04
N LEU A 247 -8.94 1.16 2.60
CA LEU A 247 -9.29 0.90 4.01
C LEU A 247 -8.14 1.34 4.96
N LEU A 248 -7.77 2.61 4.88
CA LEU A 248 -6.77 3.30 5.69
C LEU A 248 -7.31 4.70 6.04
N SER A 249 -6.89 5.24 7.19
CA SER A 249 -7.51 6.42 7.82
C SER A 249 -7.74 7.65 6.91
N GLN A 250 -6.88 7.87 5.91
CA GLN A 250 -6.93 9.05 5.04
C GLN A 250 -7.13 8.68 3.56
N SER A 251 -7.43 7.42 3.26
CA SER A 251 -7.46 6.91 1.91
C SER A 251 -8.88 6.84 1.36
N LEU A 252 -8.96 6.88 0.03
CA LEU A 252 -10.13 6.54 -0.78
C LEU A 252 -9.71 5.42 -1.75
N PRO A 253 -10.67 4.66 -2.32
CA PRO A 253 -10.41 3.65 -3.34
C PRO A 253 -9.52 4.15 -4.48
N GLY A 254 -8.70 3.26 -5.04
CA GLY A 254 -7.80 3.55 -6.15
C GLY A 254 -6.65 4.49 -5.77
N TYR A 255 -6.14 4.40 -4.54
CA TYR A 255 -5.04 5.24 -4.04
C TYR A 255 -5.35 6.75 -4.05
N MET A 256 -6.63 7.12 -4.06
CA MET A 256 -7.05 8.50 -3.84
C MET A 256 -6.99 8.84 -2.34
N THR A 257 -7.06 10.12 -2.01
CA THR A 257 -6.93 10.61 -0.63
C THR A 257 -8.21 11.30 -0.20
N LEU A 258 -8.67 11.06 1.03
CA LEU A 258 -9.71 11.88 1.65
C LEU A 258 -9.24 13.35 1.72
N PRO A 259 -10.14 14.32 1.52
CA PRO A 259 -9.79 15.72 1.70
C PRO A 259 -9.37 16.03 3.14
N SER A 260 -8.40 16.92 3.31
CA SER A 260 -8.12 17.52 4.63
C SER A 260 -9.09 18.66 4.93
N GLU A 261 -9.23 19.05 6.20
CA GLU A 261 -10.05 20.21 6.58
C GLU A 261 -9.59 21.54 5.94
N LYS A 262 -8.33 21.60 5.47
CA LYS A 262 -7.75 22.78 4.81
C LYS A 262 -8.16 22.91 3.34
N GLN A 263 -8.73 21.86 2.77
CA GLN A 263 -9.23 21.84 1.39
C GLN A 263 -10.74 22.08 1.43
N THR A 264 -11.11 23.35 1.54
CA THR A 264 -12.49 23.80 1.81
C THR A 264 -13.44 23.64 0.62
N ASP A 265 -12.91 23.37 -0.57
CA ASP A 265 -13.67 23.21 -1.79
C ASP A 265 -13.03 22.16 -2.72
N LEU A 266 -13.83 21.67 -3.67
CA LEU A 266 -13.43 20.63 -4.62
C LEU A 266 -12.23 21.05 -5.47
N GLN A 267 -12.18 22.30 -5.93
CA GLN A 267 -11.12 22.77 -6.82
C GLN A 267 -9.76 22.76 -6.11
N THR A 268 -9.71 23.26 -4.88
CA THR A 268 -8.51 23.23 -4.03
C THR A 268 -8.03 21.80 -3.77
N TYR A 269 -8.97 20.89 -3.50
CA TYR A 269 -8.67 19.46 -3.34
C TYR A 269 -8.11 18.83 -4.63
N LEU A 270 -8.76 19.04 -5.78
CA LEU A 270 -8.32 18.48 -7.05
C LEU A 270 -6.95 19.04 -7.46
N THR A 271 -6.72 20.35 -7.31
CA THR A 271 -5.42 20.97 -7.62
C THR A 271 -4.30 20.41 -6.75
N ALA A 272 -4.55 20.15 -5.46
CA ALA A 272 -3.55 19.59 -4.56
C ALA A 272 -3.20 18.12 -4.88
N ASN A 273 -4.15 17.36 -5.42
CA ASN A 273 -3.97 15.93 -5.71
C ASN A 273 -3.68 15.62 -7.20
N THR A 274 -3.69 16.63 -8.06
CA THR A 274 -3.37 16.49 -9.49
C THR A 274 -1.95 17.00 -9.74
N PRO A 275 -0.91 16.13 -9.75
CA PRO A 275 0.46 16.56 -9.91
C PRO A 275 0.69 17.17 -11.30
N LYS A 276 1.54 18.19 -11.36
CA LYS A 276 2.05 18.74 -12.62
C LYS A 276 3.31 17.98 -13.04
N PRO A 277 3.53 17.74 -14.34
CA PRO A 277 4.75 17.10 -14.80
C PRO A 277 5.97 17.98 -14.49
N LEU A 278 7.03 17.36 -13.97
CA LEU A 278 8.29 18.06 -13.66
C LEU A 278 9.29 18.02 -14.83
N LEU A 279 8.94 17.35 -15.93
CA LEU A 279 9.70 17.28 -17.17
C LEU A 279 8.71 17.33 -18.34
N GLU A 280 9.20 17.76 -19.50
CA GLU A 280 8.43 17.72 -20.74
C GLU A 280 8.19 16.28 -21.23
N GLY A 281 7.10 16.07 -21.98
CA GLY A 281 6.81 14.80 -22.65
C GLY A 281 6.48 13.63 -21.72
N GLN A 282 6.15 13.89 -20.45
CA GLN A 282 5.82 12.84 -19.48
C GLN A 282 4.34 12.46 -19.54
N VAL A 283 4.05 11.17 -19.40
CA VAL A 283 2.67 10.66 -19.32
C VAL A 283 1.92 11.27 -18.15
N ASN A 284 2.56 11.37 -16.98
CA ASN A 284 1.99 11.90 -15.73
C ASN A 284 0.53 11.45 -15.50
N TYR A 285 0.31 10.13 -15.42
CA TYR A 285 -1.05 9.58 -15.51
C TYR A 285 -2.01 10.07 -14.41
N TRP A 286 -1.47 10.43 -13.25
CA TRP A 286 -2.20 11.09 -12.16
C TRP A 286 -2.76 12.48 -12.52
N GLY A 287 -2.37 13.07 -13.64
CA GLY A 287 -3.07 14.20 -14.26
C GLY A 287 -4.57 13.92 -14.53
N ASN A 288 -4.98 12.65 -14.51
CA ASN A 288 -6.37 12.22 -14.63
C ASN A 288 -7.13 12.10 -13.29
N TYR A 289 -6.54 12.51 -12.16
CA TYR A 289 -7.16 12.45 -10.83
C TYR A 289 -8.63 12.93 -10.80
N PRO A 290 -9.01 14.06 -11.45
CA PRO A 290 -10.41 14.50 -11.45
C PRO A 290 -11.39 13.47 -12.03
N LYS A 291 -10.98 12.74 -13.07
CA LYS A 291 -11.82 11.69 -13.69
C LYS A 291 -12.09 10.59 -12.69
N PHE A 292 -11.05 10.11 -12.02
CA PHE A 292 -11.15 9.04 -11.02
C PHE A 292 -12.02 9.47 -9.83
N PHE A 293 -11.81 10.69 -9.34
CA PHE A 293 -12.54 11.22 -8.19
C PHE A 293 -14.03 11.39 -8.48
N VAL A 294 -14.39 12.02 -9.61
CA VAL A 294 -15.80 12.24 -9.97
C VAL A 294 -16.50 10.90 -10.24
N SER A 295 -15.87 9.97 -10.96
CA SER A 295 -16.46 8.64 -11.19
C SER A 295 -16.71 7.88 -9.88
N MET A 296 -15.83 8.02 -8.89
CA MET A 296 -16.05 7.43 -7.56
C MET A 296 -17.18 8.13 -6.81
N MET A 297 -17.29 9.46 -6.87
CA MET A 297 -18.42 10.18 -6.29
C MET A 297 -19.75 9.76 -6.91
N LYS A 298 -19.77 9.48 -8.22
CA LYS A 298 -20.94 8.91 -8.90
C LYS A 298 -21.25 7.49 -8.44
N ALA A 299 -20.25 6.68 -8.08
CA ALA A 299 -20.48 5.37 -7.47
C ALA A 299 -21.09 5.51 -6.06
N PHE A 300 -20.51 6.38 -5.22
CA PHE A 300 -20.94 6.59 -3.84
C PHE A 300 -22.30 7.27 -3.70
N PHE A 301 -22.64 8.21 -4.57
CA PHE A 301 -23.81 9.07 -4.37
C PHE A 301 -24.78 9.09 -5.56
N GLY A 302 -24.47 8.39 -6.64
CA GLY A 302 -25.38 8.22 -7.79
C GLY A 302 -25.86 9.56 -8.33
N ASP A 303 -27.17 9.68 -8.54
CA ASP A 303 -27.82 10.90 -9.07
C ASP A 303 -27.71 12.10 -8.13
N LYS A 304 -27.39 11.90 -6.84
CA LYS A 304 -27.22 12.99 -5.88
C LYS A 304 -25.87 13.70 -6.00
N ALA A 305 -24.86 13.07 -6.62
CA ALA A 305 -23.61 13.75 -6.98
C ALA A 305 -23.79 14.47 -8.33
N THR A 306 -23.89 15.79 -8.30
CA THR A 306 -24.06 16.64 -9.48
C THR A 306 -22.98 17.73 -9.53
N ALA A 307 -22.82 18.39 -10.68
CA ALA A 307 -21.84 19.46 -10.79
C ALA A 307 -22.16 20.64 -9.83
N GLU A 308 -23.45 20.92 -9.64
CA GLU A 308 -23.96 22.03 -8.83
C GLU A 308 -23.61 21.89 -7.34
N ASN A 309 -23.47 20.65 -6.84
CA ASN A 309 -23.08 20.38 -5.46
C ASN A 309 -21.65 19.83 -5.33
N SER A 310 -20.79 20.12 -6.30
CA SER A 310 -19.39 19.63 -6.31
C SER A 310 -19.29 18.11 -6.14
N TRP A 311 -20.22 17.38 -6.76
CA TRP A 311 -20.31 15.92 -6.74
C TRP A 311 -20.47 15.32 -5.34
N GLY A 312 -21.01 16.07 -4.37
CA GLY A 312 -21.14 15.61 -2.99
C GLY A 312 -19.82 15.62 -2.20
N PHE A 313 -18.81 16.39 -2.63
CA PHE A 313 -17.52 16.54 -1.95
C PHE A 313 -17.63 16.83 -0.44
N ASP A 314 -18.62 17.61 -0.02
CA ASP A 314 -18.84 17.95 1.38
C ASP A 314 -19.46 16.84 2.23
N TRP A 315 -19.92 15.75 1.60
CA TRP A 315 -20.35 14.55 2.32
C TRP A 315 -19.18 13.65 2.72
N LEU A 316 -17.99 13.85 2.16
CA LEU A 316 -16.80 13.12 2.60
C LEU A 316 -16.27 13.67 3.93
N PRO A 317 -15.84 12.80 4.86
CA PRO A 317 -15.18 13.25 6.07
C PRO A 317 -13.84 13.92 5.72
N LYS A 318 -13.62 15.12 6.28
CA LYS A 318 -12.37 15.86 6.12
C LYS A 318 -11.49 15.64 7.35
N TRP A 319 -10.23 15.25 7.16
CA TRP A 319 -9.33 14.95 8.28
C TRP A 319 -8.57 16.19 8.76
N ASP A 320 -8.41 16.31 10.08
CA ASP A 320 -7.60 17.31 10.78
C ASP A 320 -6.16 16.81 11.02
N LYS A 321 -6.04 15.50 11.25
CA LYS A 321 -4.79 14.78 11.49
C LYS A 321 -4.89 13.31 11.05
N GLY A 322 -3.78 12.57 11.15
CA GLY A 322 -3.82 11.11 10.97
C GLY A 322 -4.47 10.43 12.16
N TYR A 323 -5.22 9.36 11.93
CA TYR A 323 -5.77 8.49 12.99
C TYR A 323 -5.26 7.06 12.79
N ASP A 324 -3.94 6.89 12.78
CA ASP A 324 -3.35 5.55 12.79
C ASP A 324 -3.68 4.81 14.10
N VAL A 325 -3.48 3.49 14.09
CA VAL A 325 -3.89 2.62 15.19
C VAL A 325 -3.23 2.98 16.53
N LEU A 326 -1.98 3.48 16.52
CA LEU A 326 -1.30 3.86 17.76
C LEU A 326 -1.92 5.13 18.35
N GLN A 327 -2.20 6.11 17.51
CA GLN A 327 -2.89 7.33 17.92
C GLN A 327 -4.33 7.05 18.38
N TYR A 328 -5.07 6.23 17.65
CA TYR A 328 -6.45 5.87 17.99
C TYR A 328 -6.54 5.11 19.32
N PHE A 329 -5.60 4.21 19.60
CA PHE A 329 -5.56 3.49 20.88
C PHE A 329 -5.06 4.37 22.04
N GLU A 330 -4.24 5.41 21.80
CA GLU A 330 -3.97 6.41 22.84
C GLU A 330 -5.23 7.24 23.13
N MET A 331 -5.99 7.64 22.11
CA MET A 331 -7.29 8.30 22.31
C MET A 331 -8.28 7.40 23.09
N MET A 332 -8.30 6.10 22.79
CA MET A 332 -9.12 5.13 23.53
C MET A 332 -8.69 5.02 24.99
N LYS A 333 -7.38 5.01 25.27
CA LYS A 333 -6.83 5.07 26.63
C LYS A 333 -7.26 6.34 27.37
N GLU A 334 -7.38 7.46 26.67
CA GLU A 334 -7.86 8.74 27.22
C GLU A 334 -9.39 8.80 27.36
N GLY A 335 -10.13 7.74 27.02
CA GLY A 335 -11.59 7.71 27.09
C GLY A 335 -12.29 8.51 25.99
N LYS A 336 -11.58 8.84 24.89
CA LYS A 336 -12.10 9.63 23.77
C LYS A 336 -12.75 8.78 22.67
N VAL A 337 -12.82 7.46 22.85
CA VAL A 337 -13.41 6.51 21.90
C VAL A 337 -14.55 5.77 22.58
N ASN A 338 -15.76 5.87 22.02
CA ASN A 338 -16.94 5.22 22.59
C ASN A 338 -17.08 3.77 22.12
N GLY A 339 -16.77 3.48 20.85
CA GLY A 339 -16.98 2.16 20.27
C GLY A 339 -15.93 1.81 19.24
N TYR A 340 -15.78 0.51 18.98
CA TYR A 340 -14.84 -0.02 18.01
C TYR A 340 -15.45 -1.19 17.26
N ILE A 341 -15.26 -1.25 15.94
CA ILE A 341 -15.63 -2.39 15.10
C ILE A 341 -14.33 -3.11 14.70
N CYS A 342 -14.28 -4.41 14.98
CA CYS A 342 -13.16 -5.27 14.72
C CYS A 342 -13.61 -6.40 13.79
N GLN A 343 -13.47 -6.19 12.48
CA GLN A 343 -13.87 -7.13 11.44
C GLN A 343 -12.64 -7.88 10.91
N GLY A 344 -12.61 -9.22 11.06
CA GLY A 344 -11.52 -10.07 10.57
C GLY A 344 -10.12 -9.67 11.06
N PHE A 345 -10.05 -9.08 12.26
CA PHE A 345 -8.81 -8.57 12.85
C PHE A 345 -8.76 -8.87 14.35
N ASN A 346 -7.55 -9.02 14.91
CA ASN A 346 -7.36 -9.43 16.30
C ASN A 346 -6.29 -8.58 17.02
N PRO A 347 -6.61 -7.32 17.37
CA PRO A 347 -5.67 -6.36 17.96
C PRO A 347 -5.04 -6.81 19.28
N VAL A 348 -5.74 -7.60 20.11
CA VAL A 348 -5.15 -8.13 21.36
C VAL A 348 -3.91 -8.99 21.07
N ALA A 349 -3.93 -9.74 19.97
CA ALA A 349 -2.79 -10.56 19.56
C ALA A 349 -1.79 -9.82 18.67
N SER A 350 -2.25 -8.91 17.80
CA SER A 350 -1.43 -8.36 16.72
C SER A 350 -0.81 -6.99 17.02
N PHE A 351 -1.38 -6.20 17.93
CA PHE A 351 -0.86 -4.87 18.26
C PHE A 351 0.27 -4.92 19.31
N PRO A 352 1.21 -3.96 19.28
CA PRO A 352 2.26 -3.88 20.27
C PRO A 352 1.69 -3.54 21.65
N ASN A 353 2.33 -4.07 22.69
CA ASN A 353 1.94 -3.86 24.10
C ASN A 353 0.49 -4.28 24.39
N LYS A 354 0.25 -5.60 24.34
CA LYS A 354 -1.02 -6.24 24.66
C LYS A 354 -1.70 -5.72 25.93
N ASN A 355 -0.96 -5.53 27.03
CA ASN A 355 -1.55 -5.08 28.30
C ASN A 355 -2.14 -3.68 28.18
N LYS A 356 -1.45 -2.78 27.45
CA LYS A 356 -2.02 -1.47 27.09
C LYS A 356 -3.26 -1.63 26.23
N VAL A 357 -3.22 -2.49 25.21
CA VAL A 357 -4.36 -2.76 24.30
C VAL A 357 -5.60 -3.20 25.08
N ILE A 358 -5.49 -4.17 25.99
CA ILE A 358 -6.59 -4.61 26.85
C ILE A 358 -7.11 -3.47 27.72
N GLY A 359 -6.20 -2.69 28.33
CA GLY A 359 -6.57 -1.52 29.12
C GLY A 359 -7.30 -0.45 28.31
N CYS A 360 -6.99 -0.29 27.02
CA CYS A 360 -7.73 0.57 26.10
C CYS A 360 -9.12 0.02 25.80
N LEU A 361 -9.21 -1.26 25.38
CA LEU A 361 -10.49 -1.90 25.03
C LEU A 361 -11.46 -1.91 26.21
N SER A 362 -10.96 -2.05 27.44
CA SER A 362 -11.75 -2.01 28.68
C SER A 362 -12.43 -0.65 28.96
N LYS A 363 -12.03 0.41 28.24
CA LYS A 363 -12.65 1.75 28.35
C LYS A 363 -13.72 2.02 27.29
N LEU A 364 -13.89 1.12 26.33
CA LEU A 364 -14.96 1.23 25.34
C LEU A 364 -16.33 1.07 26.01
N LYS A 365 -17.33 1.77 25.47
CA LYS A 365 -18.73 1.52 25.80
C LYS A 365 -19.23 0.27 25.09
N PHE A 366 -18.86 0.10 23.81
CA PHE A 366 -19.19 -1.10 23.06
C PHE A 366 -18.04 -1.56 22.14
N LEU A 367 -17.99 -2.86 21.87
CA LEU A 367 -17.12 -3.49 20.89
C LEU A 367 -17.95 -4.42 20.02
N VAL A 368 -17.85 -4.26 18.70
CA VAL A 368 -18.45 -5.21 17.74
C VAL A 368 -17.31 -6.00 17.10
N THR A 369 -17.31 -7.32 17.26
CA THR A 369 -16.38 -8.22 16.57
C THR A 369 -17.13 -9.03 15.51
N ILE A 370 -16.61 -9.04 14.28
CA ILE A 370 -17.15 -9.80 13.15
C ILE A 370 -16.05 -10.75 12.69
N ASP A 371 -16.23 -12.04 12.89
CA ASP A 371 -15.21 -13.05 12.62
C ASP A 371 -15.83 -14.45 12.48
N PRO A 372 -15.31 -15.34 11.61
CA PRO A 372 -15.74 -16.73 11.54
C PRO A 372 -15.26 -17.57 12.74
N LEU A 373 -14.33 -17.05 13.54
CA LEU A 373 -13.71 -17.73 14.66
C LEU A 373 -13.88 -16.95 15.97
N ASN A 374 -13.64 -17.65 17.07
CA ASN A 374 -13.44 -16.99 18.34
C ASN A 374 -12.04 -16.37 18.40
N THR A 375 -11.91 -15.20 19.03
CA THR A 375 -10.65 -14.43 19.07
C THR A 375 -10.34 -13.91 20.46
N GLU A 376 -9.06 -13.67 20.75
CA GLU A 376 -8.65 -13.02 22.00
C GLU A 376 -9.29 -11.64 22.16
N THR A 377 -9.50 -10.92 21.04
CA THR A 377 -10.17 -9.62 21.08
C THR A 377 -11.65 -9.72 21.47
N SER A 378 -12.40 -10.73 21.01
CA SER A 378 -13.80 -10.87 21.42
C SER A 378 -13.98 -11.33 22.88
N ASN A 379 -12.95 -11.93 23.47
CA ASN A 379 -12.94 -12.38 24.87
C ASN A 379 -11.95 -11.58 25.76
N PHE A 380 -11.55 -10.38 25.35
CA PHE A 380 -10.52 -9.60 26.06
C PHE A 380 -10.89 -9.32 27.53
N TRP A 381 -12.20 -9.34 27.84
CA TRP A 381 -12.78 -9.11 29.16
C TRP A 381 -12.80 -10.35 30.06
N GLN A 382 -12.53 -11.55 29.53
CA GLN A 382 -12.52 -12.81 30.28
C GLN A 382 -11.15 -13.08 30.91
N ASN A 383 -11.14 -13.52 32.16
CA ASN A 383 -9.91 -13.96 32.81
C ASN A 383 -9.45 -15.32 32.25
N HIS A 384 -8.19 -15.41 31.82
CA HIS A 384 -7.55 -16.66 31.39
C HIS A 384 -6.22 -16.91 32.14
N GLY A 385 -6.18 -16.58 33.43
CA GLY A 385 -4.96 -16.66 34.24
C GLY A 385 -3.85 -15.76 33.69
N GLU A 386 -2.60 -16.23 33.73
CA GLU A 386 -1.43 -15.49 33.21
C GLU A 386 -1.55 -15.10 31.73
N LEU A 387 -2.38 -15.83 30.95
CA LEU A 387 -2.61 -15.52 29.54
C LEU A 387 -3.56 -14.34 29.33
N ASN A 388 -4.41 -13.98 30.30
CA ASN A 388 -5.21 -12.76 30.28
C ASN A 388 -5.70 -12.43 31.70
N GLU A 389 -4.85 -11.82 32.51
CA GLU A 389 -5.14 -11.56 33.91
C GLU A 389 -5.99 -10.28 34.04
N VAL A 390 -7.30 -10.43 33.92
CA VAL A 390 -8.29 -9.33 34.05
C VAL A 390 -9.35 -9.67 35.09
N ASP A 391 -10.00 -8.64 35.63
CA ASP A 391 -11.18 -8.78 36.47
C ASP A 391 -12.42 -8.41 35.65
N SER A 392 -13.13 -9.42 35.15
CA SER A 392 -14.32 -9.24 34.31
C SER A 392 -15.37 -8.35 34.96
N SER A 393 -15.48 -8.33 36.29
CA SER A 393 -16.45 -7.49 37.00
C SER A 393 -16.19 -5.98 36.84
N LYS A 394 -14.95 -5.59 36.51
CA LYS A 394 -14.54 -4.20 36.34
C LYS A 394 -14.61 -3.70 34.90
N ILE A 395 -14.84 -4.59 33.93
CA ILE A 395 -14.90 -4.24 32.51
C ILE A 395 -16.36 -4.09 32.11
N GLN A 396 -16.75 -2.86 31.74
CA GLN A 396 -18.15 -2.50 31.46
C GLN A 396 -18.47 -2.44 29.96
N THR A 397 -17.52 -2.80 29.10
CA THR A 397 -17.70 -2.79 27.66
C THR A 397 -18.75 -3.82 27.23
N GLU A 398 -19.78 -3.38 26.53
CA GLU A 398 -20.73 -4.29 25.88
C GLU A 398 -20.10 -4.91 24.63
N VAL A 399 -20.03 -6.23 24.56
CA VAL A 399 -19.38 -6.93 23.44
C VAL A 399 -20.41 -7.68 22.60
N PHE A 400 -20.50 -7.29 21.33
CA PHE A 400 -21.28 -8.00 20.31
C PHE A 400 -20.34 -8.87 19.47
N ARG A 401 -20.53 -10.19 19.51
CA ARG A 401 -19.79 -11.14 18.67
C ARG A 401 -20.70 -11.67 17.58
N LEU A 402 -20.48 -11.21 16.35
CA LEU A 402 -21.28 -11.54 15.18
C LEU A 402 -20.54 -12.59 14.35
N PRO A 403 -21.06 -13.83 14.22
CA PRO A 403 -20.39 -14.87 13.45
C PRO A 403 -20.50 -14.56 11.96
N SER A 404 -19.34 -14.48 11.28
CA SER A 404 -19.29 -14.34 9.82
C SER A 404 -18.95 -15.65 9.13
N THR A 405 -19.11 -15.66 7.82
CA THR A 405 -18.56 -16.64 6.88
C THR A 405 -17.03 -16.66 6.89
N CYS A 406 -16.46 -17.74 6.36
CA CYS A 406 -15.07 -17.81 5.90
C CYS A 406 -14.97 -17.83 4.37
N PHE A 407 -13.74 -17.81 3.84
CA PHE A 407 -13.46 -17.73 2.39
C PHE A 407 -14.13 -18.81 1.51
N ALA A 408 -14.52 -19.95 2.09
CA ALA A 408 -15.11 -21.07 1.37
C ALA A 408 -16.64 -20.97 1.27
N GLU A 409 -17.26 -19.99 1.93
CA GLU A 409 -18.71 -19.90 2.11
C GLU A 409 -19.32 -18.72 1.33
N GLU A 410 -18.52 -18.05 0.51
CA GLU A 410 -18.90 -16.90 -0.30
C GLU A 410 -18.32 -16.96 -1.71
N ASN A 411 -18.98 -16.27 -2.64
CA ASN A 411 -18.36 -15.85 -3.88
C ASN A 411 -17.60 -14.54 -3.62
N GLY A 412 -16.56 -14.27 -4.38
CA GLY A 412 -15.94 -12.95 -4.34
C GLY A 412 -14.57 -12.92 -4.97
N SER A 413 -13.88 -11.80 -4.79
CA SER A 413 -12.51 -11.65 -5.28
C SER A 413 -11.54 -11.24 -4.18
N ILE A 414 -10.29 -11.66 -4.36
CA ILE A 414 -9.16 -11.21 -3.56
C ILE A 414 -8.01 -10.81 -4.48
N VAL A 415 -7.18 -9.87 -4.02
CA VAL A 415 -6.01 -9.40 -4.76
C VAL A 415 -4.75 -9.96 -4.14
N ASN A 416 -4.03 -10.80 -4.89
CA ASN A 416 -2.78 -11.37 -4.42
C ASN A 416 -1.61 -10.35 -4.49
N SER A 417 -0.45 -10.74 -3.97
CA SER A 417 0.76 -9.90 -3.94
C SER A 417 1.26 -9.40 -5.32
N GLY A 418 0.91 -10.11 -6.39
CA GLY A 418 1.21 -9.80 -7.79
C GLY A 418 0.15 -8.93 -8.47
N ARG A 419 -0.82 -8.41 -7.72
CA ARG A 419 -1.94 -7.56 -8.19
C ARG A 419 -2.95 -8.32 -9.05
N TRP A 420 -3.01 -9.65 -8.94
CA TRP A 420 -4.05 -10.43 -9.63
C TRP A 420 -5.32 -10.39 -8.79
N LEU A 421 -6.39 -9.84 -9.36
CA LEU A 421 -7.75 -10.01 -8.86
C LEU A 421 -8.19 -11.43 -9.26
N GLN A 422 -8.49 -12.26 -8.27
CA GLN A 422 -8.83 -13.66 -8.49
C GLN A 422 -10.21 -13.94 -7.92
N TRP A 423 -11.10 -14.50 -8.73
CA TRP A 423 -12.46 -14.85 -8.31
C TRP A 423 -12.48 -16.23 -7.65
N HIS A 424 -13.29 -16.39 -6.62
CA HIS A 424 -13.58 -17.66 -5.98
C HIS A 424 -15.08 -17.86 -5.83
N TRP A 425 -15.46 -19.12 -5.62
CA TRP A 425 -16.85 -19.55 -5.56
C TRP A 425 -17.14 -20.20 -4.22
N LYS A 426 -18.36 -19.96 -3.73
CA LYS A 426 -18.93 -20.59 -2.56
C LYS A 426 -18.95 -22.11 -2.73
N GLY A 427 -18.40 -22.82 -1.74
CA GLY A 427 -18.38 -24.27 -1.68
C GLY A 427 -19.43 -24.88 -0.74
N ALA A 428 -19.83 -24.15 0.31
CA ALA A 428 -20.82 -24.58 1.29
C ALA A 428 -21.50 -23.39 1.98
N ASP A 429 -22.61 -23.64 2.68
CA ASP A 429 -23.19 -22.66 3.59
C ASP A 429 -22.39 -22.58 4.90
N ALA A 430 -22.42 -21.41 5.54
CA ALA A 430 -21.76 -21.17 6.80
C ALA A 430 -22.45 -21.93 7.96
N PRO A 431 -21.70 -22.29 9.02
CA PRO A 431 -22.26 -23.04 10.14
C PRO A 431 -23.23 -22.20 10.99
N GLY A 432 -24.31 -22.84 11.45
CA GLY A 432 -25.22 -22.27 12.44
C GLY A 432 -26.00 -21.07 11.92
N ILE A 433 -25.75 -19.89 12.49
CA ILE A 433 -26.42 -18.62 12.16
C ILE A 433 -25.44 -17.59 11.58
N ALA A 434 -24.27 -18.03 11.12
CA ALA A 434 -23.29 -17.17 10.50
C ALA A 434 -23.86 -16.56 9.21
N LEU A 435 -23.53 -15.29 8.98
CA LEU A 435 -23.94 -14.52 7.81
C LEU A 435 -22.71 -14.02 7.06
N THR A 436 -22.90 -13.63 5.80
CA THR A 436 -21.82 -12.97 5.06
C THR A 436 -21.41 -11.65 5.71
N ASP A 437 -20.16 -11.22 5.51
CA ASP A 437 -19.72 -9.88 5.95
C ASP A 437 -20.62 -8.77 5.37
N GLY A 438 -21.02 -8.93 4.10
CA GLY A 438 -21.92 -8.04 3.40
C GLY A 438 -23.30 -7.92 4.07
N GLU A 439 -23.91 -9.03 4.44
CA GLU A 439 -25.21 -9.05 5.15
C GLU A 439 -25.13 -8.42 6.54
N ILE A 440 -24.07 -8.71 7.30
CA ILE A 440 -23.88 -8.13 8.64
C ILE A 440 -23.79 -6.61 8.55
N LEU A 441 -22.93 -6.10 7.66
CA LEU A 441 -22.76 -4.66 7.45
C LEU A 441 -24.03 -4.01 6.90
N SER A 442 -24.72 -4.65 5.95
CA SER A 442 -26.02 -4.19 5.42
C SER A 442 -27.06 -4.08 6.52
N GLY A 443 -27.13 -5.08 7.40
CA GLY A 443 -28.05 -5.11 8.53
C GLY A 443 -27.82 -3.94 9.50
N ILE A 444 -26.58 -3.63 9.82
CA ILE A 444 -26.22 -2.50 10.68
C ILE A 444 -26.56 -1.18 9.97
N PHE A 445 -26.11 -1.04 8.72
CA PHE A 445 -26.23 0.19 7.95
C PHE A 445 -27.68 0.58 7.65
N LEU A 446 -28.51 -0.37 7.18
CA LEU A 446 -29.90 -0.09 6.84
C LEU A 446 -30.74 0.29 8.08
N ARG A 447 -30.44 -0.31 9.24
CA ARG A 447 -31.07 0.09 10.51
C ARG A 447 -30.66 1.49 10.93
N LEU A 448 -29.36 1.80 10.87
CA LEU A 448 -28.85 3.14 11.15
C LEU A 448 -29.48 4.19 10.23
N ARG A 449 -29.49 3.92 8.92
CA ARG A 449 -30.09 4.79 7.90
C ARG A 449 -31.58 5.03 8.15
N LYS A 450 -32.34 3.98 8.50
CA LYS A 450 -33.75 4.11 8.85
C LYS A 450 -33.94 5.04 10.06
N MET A 451 -33.13 4.87 11.10
CA MET A 451 -33.16 5.74 12.28
C MET A 451 -32.89 7.21 11.91
N TYR A 452 -31.87 7.48 11.09
CA TYR A 452 -31.60 8.84 10.59
C TYR A 452 -32.75 9.42 9.77
N ALA A 453 -33.42 8.60 8.95
CA ALA A 453 -34.56 9.05 8.14
C ALA A 453 -35.79 9.39 9.00
N GLU A 454 -36.04 8.61 10.06
CA GLU A 454 -37.21 8.78 10.94
C GLU A 454 -36.99 9.83 12.03
N GLN A 455 -35.77 9.95 12.55
CA GLN A 455 -35.45 10.69 13.78
C GLN A 455 -34.53 11.89 13.55
N GLY A 456 -33.94 12.02 12.35
CA GLY A 456 -32.88 12.98 12.08
C GLY A 456 -31.58 12.62 12.81
N GLY A 457 -30.73 13.62 13.02
CA GLY A 457 -29.45 13.46 13.70
C GLY A 457 -28.41 14.48 13.23
N ALA A 458 -27.17 14.35 13.71
CA ALA A 458 -26.06 15.14 13.20
C ALA A 458 -25.67 14.66 11.79
N ASN A 459 -25.55 15.60 10.85
CA ASN A 459 -25.10 15.37 9.46
C ASN A 459 -25.80 14.18 8.75
N PRO A 460 -27.15 14.15 8.71
CA PRO A 460 -27.90 13.00 8.19
C PRO A 460 -27.61 12.72 6.72
N ASP A 461 -27.30 13.76 5.93
CA ASP A 461 -27.06 13.67 4.50
C ASP A 461 -25.95 12.68 4.12
N GLN A 462 -24.89 12.56 4.93
CA GLN A 462 -23.79 11.62 4.67
C GLN A 462 -24.28 10.16 4.68
N VAL A 463 -25.23 9.83 5.55
CA VAL A 463 -25.81 8.49 5.70
C VAL A 463 -26.93 8.25 4.68
N LEU A 464 -27.77 9.26 4.45
CA LEU A 464 -28.96 9.19 3.60
C LEU A 464 -28.64 9.32 2.10
N ASN A 465 -27.52 9.94 1.73
CA ASN A 465 -27.14 10.17 0.34
C ASN A 465 -26.23 9.10 -0.26
N MET A 466 -25.53 8.32 0.57
CA MET A 466 -24.78 7.14 0.11
C MET A 466 -25.72 6.19 -0.66
N THR A 467 -25.31 5.70 -1.82
CA THR A 467 -26.05 4.72 -2.60
C THR A 467 -26.09 3.37 -1.87
N TRP A 468 -27.13 2.59 -2.13
CA TRP A 468 -27.21 1.19 -1.66
C TRP A 468 -28.13 0.42 -2.60
N ASN A 469 -27.80 0.49 -3.89
CA ASN A 469 -28.69 0.11 -5.00
C ASN A 469 -28.48 -1.34 -5.41
N TYR A 470 -28.47 -2.24 -4.43
CA TYR A 470 -28.35 -3.69 -4.65
C TYR A 470 -29.74 -4.30 -4.84
N ALA A 471 -29.83 -5.33 -5.67
CA ALA A 471 -31.09 -6.02 -5.97
C ALA A 471 -31.78 -6.54 -4.69
N ILE A 472 -30.99 -7.05 -3.75
CA ILE A 472 -31.42 -7.42 -2.41
C ILE A 472 -30.64 -6.54 -1.41
N PRO A 473 -31.21 -5.42 -0.92
CA PRO A 473 -30.45 -4.45 -0.13
C PRO A 473 -29.81 -5.00 1.15
N HIS A 474 -30.36 -6.05 1.74
CA HIS A 474 -29.82 -6.67 2.95
C HIS A 474 -28.79 -7.77 2.67
N GLU A 475 -28.61 -8.17 1.41
CA GLU A 475 -27.68 -9.20 0.96
C GLU A 475 -27.05 -8.78 -0.39
N PRO A 476 -26.16 -7.76 -0.40
CA PRO A 476 -25.48 -7.34 -1.63
C PRO A 476 -24.66 -8.47 -2.22
N SER A 477 -24.86 -8.78 -3.51
CA SER A 477 -24.08 -9.82 -4.17
C SER A 477 -22.65 -9.37 -4.49
N SER A 478 -21.70 -10.28 -4.40
CA SER A 478 -20.30 -10.02 -4.75
C SER A 478 -20.14 -9.55 -6.20
N GLU A 479 -20.99 -10.06 -7.10
CA GLU A 479 -21.03 -9.69 -8.51
C GLU A 479 -21.46 -8.22 -8.71
N GLU A 480 -22.48 -7.76 -8.00
CA GLU A 480 -22.91 -6.35 -8.05
C GLU A 480 -21.81 -5.40 -7.54
N VAL A 481 -21.16 -5.74 -6.43
CA VAL A 481 -20.08 -4.93 -5.85
C VAL A 481 -18.83 -4.94 -6.74
N ALA A 482 -18.51 -6.07 -7.38
CA ALA A 482 -17.42 -6.16 -8.34
C ALA A 482 -17.67 -5.31 -9.59
N MET A 483 -18.90 -5.34 -10.12
CA MET A 483 -19.32 -4.49 -11.24
C MET A 483 -19.34 -2.99 -10.86
N GLU A 484 -19.73 -2.65 -9.63
CA GLU A 484 -19.65 -1.27 -9.13
C GLU A 484 -18.19 -0.80 -9.04
N SER A 485 -17.30 -1.67 -8.53
CA SER A 485 -15.87 -1.41 -8.44
C SER A 485 -15.22 -1.24 -9.81
N ASN A 486 -15.59 -2.08 -10.79
CA ASN A 486 -15.16 -1.96 -12.19
C ASN A 486 -15.64 -0.65 -12.83
N GLY A 487 -16.93 -0.36 -12.67
CA GLY A 487 -17.56 0.84 -13.17
C GLY A 487 -18.32 0.69 -14.49
N LYS A 488 -19.21 1.66 -14.75
CA LYS A 488 -20.12 1.68 -15.89
C LYS A 488 -20.30 3.08 -16.46
N ALA A 489 -20.76 3.13 -17.70
CA ALA A 489 -21.20 4.36 -18.36
C ALA A 489 -22.62 4.75 -17.88
N LEU A 490 -22.79 6.00 -17.45
CA LEU A 490 -24.09 6.59 -17.05
C LEU A 490 -24.77 7.35 -18.21
N ALA A 491 -23.99 7.68 -19.23
CA ALA A 491 -24.42 8.19 -20.53
C ALA A 491 -23.61 7.52 -21.65
N ASP A 492 -23.97 7.74 -22.91
CA ASP A 492 -23.11 7.33 -24.02
C ASP A 492 -21.78 8.08 -23.93
N ILE A 493 -20.67 7.34 -23.87
CA ILE A 493 -19.32 7.91 -23.81
C ILE A 493 -18.79 8.00 -25.23
N THR A 494 -18.36 9.18 -25.64
CA THR A 494 -17.82 9.43 -26.98
C THR A 494 -16.30 9.61 -26.96
N ASP A 495 -15.62 9.13 -27.99
CA ASP A 495 -14.22 9.47 -28.22
C ASP A 495 -14.11 10.97 -28.56
N PRO A 496 -13.35 11.77 -27.79
CA PRO A 496 -13.20 13.20 -28.07
C PRO A 496 -12.58 13.51 -29.44
N ALA A 497 -11.76 12.61 -29.99
CA ALA A 497 -11.09 12.82 -31.26
C ALA A 497 -12.00 12.54 -32.46
N THR A 498 -12.89 11.55 -32.36
CA THR A 498 -13.72 11.08 -33.48
C THR A 498 -15.21 11.38 -33.33
N GLY A 499 -15.67 11.68 -32.12
CA GLY A 499 -17.09 11.82 -31.77
C GLY A 499 -17.87 10.50 -31.73
N ALA A 500 -17.23 9.37 -32.03
CA ALA A 500 -17.87 8.06 -32.05
C ALA A 500 -18.20 7.60 -30.63
N VAL A 501 -19.36 6.97 -30.44
CA VAL A 501 -19.72 6.33 -29.16
C VAL A 501 -18.82 5.11 -28.95
N ILE A 502 -18.03 5.14 -27.87
CA ILE A 502 -17.10 4.07 -27.49
C ILE A 502 -17.64 3.16 -26.39
N VAL A 503 -18.57 3.66 -25.56
CA VAL A 503 -19.29 2.86 -24.56
C VAL A 503 -20.72 3.37 -24.48
N LYS A 504 -21.72 2.49 -24.57
CA LYS A 504 -23.13 2.89 -24.47
C LYS A 504 -23.56 3.05 -23.02
N LYS A 505 -24.54 3.91 -22.77
CA LYS A 505 -25.18 4.06 -21.45
C LYS A 505 -25.59 2.70 -20.88
N GLY A 506 -25.23 2.48 -19.61
CA GLY A 506 -25.52 1.27 -18.85
C GLY A 506 -24.49 0.14 -19.00
N GLN A 507 -23.58 0.21 -19.98
CA GLN A 507 -22.55 -0.82 -20.15
C GLN A 507 -21.42 -0.66 -19.12
N GLN A 508 -20.83 -1.80 -18.73
CA GLN A 508 -19.60 -1.84 -17.95
C GLN A 508 -18.43 -1.25 -18.75
N LEU A 509 -17.50 -0.59 -18.04
CA LEU A 509 -16.28 -0.07 -18.63
C LEU A 509 -15.27 -1.22 -18.85
N SER A 510 -14.51 -1.14 -19.93
CA SER A 510 -13.42 -2.09 -20.24
C SER A 510 -12.04 -1.54 -19.88
N SER A 511 -11.92 -0.25 -19.58
CA SER A 511 -10.67 0.37 -19.15
C SER A 511 -10.92 1.67 -18.38
N PHE A 512 -10.07 1.97 -17.40
CA PHE A 512 -10.06 3.28 -16.73
C PHE A 512 -9.82 4.47 -17.68
N ALA A 513 -9.26 4.24 -18.88
CA ALA A 513 -9.10 5.27 -19.90
C ALA A 513 -10.44 5.84 -20.40
N GLN A 514 -11.55 5.15 -20.13
CA GLN A 514 -12.91 5.58 -20.49
C GLN A 514 -13.57 6.48 -19.43
N LEU A 515 -12.97 6.61 -18.24
CA LEU A 515 -13.50 7.43 -17.15
C LEU A 515 -13.54 8.92 -17.53
N ARG A 516 -14.48 9.66 -16.93
CA ARG A 516 -14.75 11.08 -17.21
C ARG A 516 -14.95 11.85 -15.91
N ASP A 517 -14.67 13.15 -15.94
CA ASP A 517 -14.81 14.09 -14.83
C ASP A 517 -16.11 14.93 -14.89
N ASP A 518 -17.03 14.60 -15.80
CA ASP A 518 -18.29 15.29 -16.04
C ASP A 518 -19.53 14.58 -15.45
N GLY A 519 -19.29 13.51 -14.69
CA GLY A 519 -20.35 12.71 -14.07
C GLY A 519 -21.02 11.68 -15.00
N THR A 520 -20.53 11.50 -16.23
CA THR A 520 -21.08 10.51 -17.18
C THR A 520 -20.58 9.08 -16.94
N THR A 521 -19.67 8.87 -16.00
CA THR A 521 -19.13 7.55 -15.63
C THR A 521 -19.19 7.34 -14.13
N SER A 522 -19.36 6.09 -13.71
CA SER A 522 -19.36 5.66 -12.30
C SER A 522 -18.35 4.55 -12.13
N CYS A 523 -17.49 4.60 -11.11
CA CYS A 523 -16.49 3.56 -10.85
C CYS A 523 -16.04 3.60 -9.39
N GLY A 524 -16.28 2.52 -8.65
CA GLY A 524 -15.95 2.43 -7.22
C GLY A 524 -14.45 2.33 -6.94
N CYS A 525 -13.66 1.78 -7.88
CA CYS A 525 -12.21 1.71 -7.76
C CYS A 525 -11.56 1.78 -9.15
N TRP A 526 -11.03 2.94 -9.55
CA TRP A 526 -10.59 3.17 -10.94
C TRP A 526 -9.55 2.15 -11.45
N ILE A 527 -8.66 1.67 -10.59
CA ILE A 527 -7.66 0.65 -10.97
C ILE A 527 -8.26 -0.74 -11.23
N PHE A 528 -9.53 -0.97 -10.86
CA PHE A 528 -10.26 -2.21 -11.16
C PHE A 528 -11.10 -2.10 -12.44
N ALA A 529 -11.20 -0.92 -13.06
CA ALA A 529 -11.88 -0.79 -14.35
C ALA A 529 -11.18 -1.66 -15.42
N GLY A 530 -11.92 -2.65 -15.92
CA GLY A 530 -11.43 -3.76 -16.75
C GLY A 530 -11.55 -5.14 -16.09
N SER A 531 -11.90 -5.23 -14.79
CA SER A 531 -12.04 -6.52 -14.07
C SER A 531 -13.37 -7.22 -14.33
N TRP A 532 -14.42 -6.49 -14.72
CA TRP A 532 -15.72 -7.04 -15.08
C TRP A 532 -16.34 -6.23 -16.22
N THR A 533 -16.18 -6.68 -17.44
CA THR A 533 -16.49 -5.91 -18.65
C THR A 533 -17.80 -6.40 -19.29
N PRO A 534 -18.24 -5.83 -20.43
CA PRO A 534 -19.36 -6.40 -21.19
C PRO A 534 -19.15 -7.87 -21.62
N GLU A 535 -17.89 -8.30 -21.69
CA GLU A 535 -17.49 -9.70 -21.96
C GLU A 535 -17.57 -10.60 -20.70
N GLY A 536 -17.96 -10.05 -19.55
CA GLY A 536 -18.15 -10.76 -18.29
C GLY A 536 -16.99 -10.55 -17.31
N ASN A 537 -16.92 -11.40 -16.29
CA ASN A 537 -15.88 -11.37 -15.27
C ASN A 537 -14.50 -11.71 -15.87
N GLN A 538 -13.55 -10.77 -15.81
CA GLN A 538 -12.19 -10.91 -16.32
C GLN A 538 -11.18 -11.29 -15.22
N MET A 539 -11.63 -11.43 -13.97
CA MET A 539 -10.79 -11.85 -12.85
C MET A 539 -10.37 -13.31 -13.02
N ALA A 540 -9.15 -13.62 -12.60
CA ALA A 540 -8.50 -14.92 -12.81
C ALA A 540 -9.05 -16.04 -11.93
#